data_AF-A0A934IY96-F1
#
_entry.id   AF-A0A934IY96-F1
#
_cell.length_a   1.000
_cell.length_b   1.000
_cell.length_c   1.000
_cell.angle_alpha   90.00
_cell.angle_beta   90.00
_cell.angle_gamma   90.00
#
_symmetry.space_group_name_H-M   'P 1'
#
loop_
_entity.id
_entity.type
_entity.pdbx_description
1 polymer ?
#
loop_
_entity_poly.entity_id
_entity_poly.type
_entity_poly.pdbx_seq_one_letter_code
_entity_poly.pdbx_strand_id
1 'polypeptide(L)' 'MITRFTMLLVTIVLMFLSDKSDLSKSGRHARIIYAMLMLPVLYLGIVFVTELRWPNLDELLRYLFSGPVKVILASLNATQ' A
#
# COMPACT_ATOMS: atom_id res chain seq x y z
N MET A 1 2.70 21.79 -3.61
CA MET A 1 1.94 21.15 -2.51
C MET A 1 0.43 21.12 -2.75
N ILE A 2 -0.26 22.26 -2.93
CA ILE A 2 -1.73 22.30 -3.13
C ILE A 2 -2.20 21.37 -4.26
N THR A 3 -1.59 21.45 -5.45
CA THR A 3 -1.95 20.60 -6.60
C THR A 3 -1.88 19.10 -6.29
N ARG A 4 -0.85 18.66 -5.56
CA ARG A 4 -0.64 17.26 -5.19
C ARG A 4 -1.67 16.79 -4.17
N PHE A 5 -2.00 17.67 -3.21
CA PHE A 5 -3.05 17.41 -2.24
C PHE A 5 -4.43 17.31 -2.92
N THR A 6 -4.73 18.21 -3.85
CA THR A 6 -5.98 18.15 -4.64
C THR A 6 -6.05 16.88 -5.47
N MET A 7 -4.97 16.48 -6.15
CA MET A 7 -4.91 15.22 -6.90
C MET A 7 -5.15 14.01 -5.99
N LEU A 8 -4.50 13.96 -4.83
CA LEU A 8 -4.71 12.89 -3.85
C LEU A 8 -6.17 12.82 -3.39
N LEU A 9 -6.75 13.96 -3.04
CA LEU A 9 -8.12 14.04 -2.56
C LEU A 9 -9.12 13.59 -3.62
N VAL A 10 -8.93 14.01 -4.88
CA VAL A 10 -9.74 13.56 -6.02
C VAL A 10 -9.62 12.04 -6.22
N THR A 11 -8.40 11.49 -6.18
CA THR A 11 -8.19 10.05 -6.33
C THR A 11 -8.86 9.24 -5.23
N ILE A 12 -8.73 9.64 -3.96
CA ILE A 12 -9.37 8.95 -2.83
C ILE A 12 -10.89 9.01 -2.97
N VAL A 13 -11.45 10.16 -3.34
CA VAL A 13 -12.89 10.33 -3.55
C VAL A 13 -13.38 9.46 -4.70
N LEU A 14 -12.66 9.40 -5.81
CA LEU A 14 -13.01 8.55 -6.96
C LEU A 14 -12.97 7.06 -6.61
N MET A 15 -11.94 6.60 -5.88
CA MET A 15 -11.88 5.22 -5.38
C MET A 15 -13.06 4.93 -4.46
N PHE A 16 -13.31 5.79 -3.48
CA PHE A 16 -14.39 5.58 -2.52
C PHE A 16 -15.77 5.58 -3.18
N LEU A 17 -16.02 6.47 -4.15
CA LEU A 17 -17.28 6.51 -4.91
C LEU A 17 -17.46 5.27 -5.77
N SER A 18 -16.41 4.81 -6.44
CA SER A 18 -16.44 3.61 -7.29
C SER A 18 -16.72 2.36 -6.46
N ASP A 19 -16.04 2.24 -5.31
CA ASP A 19 -16.15 1.05 -4.46
C ASP A 19 -17.36 1.09 -3.52
N LYS A 20 -18.05 2.24 -3.38
CA LYS A 20 -19.16 2.42 -2.42
C LYS A 20 -20.27 1.39 -2.61
N SER A 21 -20.67 1.12 -3.85
CA SER A 21 -21.73 0.14 -4.15
C SER A 21 -21.34 -1.26 -3.68
N ASP A 22 -20.12 -1.68 -4.00
CA ASP A 22 -19.63 -3.02 -3.70
C ASP A 22 -19.30 -3.19 -2.21
N LEU A 23 -18.76 -2.17 -1.57
CA LEU A 23 -18.52 -2.15 -0.12
C LEU A 23 -19.82 -2.17 0.70
N SER A 24 -20.90 -1.56 0.18
CA SER A 24 -22.20 -1.60 0.87
C SER A 24 -22.78 -3.00 0.90
N LYS A 25 -22.58 -3.78 -0.17
CA LYS A 25 -23.08 -5.16 -0.32
C LYS A 25 -22.12 -6.21 0.24
N SER A 26 -20.87 -5.84 0.52
CA SER A 26 -19.86 -6.78 1.00
C SER A 26 -19.94 -7.04 2.51
N GLY A 27 -19.55 -8.26 2.90
CA GLY A 27 -19.48 -8.66 4.31
C GLY A 27 -18.38 -7.95 5.09
N ARG A 28 -18.45 -8.01 6.42
CA ARG A 28 -17.49 -7.34 7.34
C ARG A 28 -16.04 -7.69 7.04
N HIS A 29 -15.76 -8.93 6.67
CA HIS A 29 -14.41 -9.39 6.31
C HIS A 29 -13.84 -8.69 5.07
N ALA A 30 -14.66 -8.54 4.02
CA ALA A 30 -14.27 -7.85 2.80
C ALA A 30 -13.96 -6.37 3.06
N ARG A 31 -14.73 -5.71 3.94
CA ARG A 31 -14.45 -4.33 4.37
C ARG A 31 -13.13 -4.20 5.14
N ILE A 32 -12.77 -5.19 5.96
CA ILE A 32 -11.49 -5.20 6.68
C ILE A 32 -10.33 -5.34 5.68
N ILE A 33 -10.44 -6.26 4.72
CA ILE A 33 -9.43 -6.41 3.66
C ILE A 33 -9.29 -5.12 2.86
N TYR A 34 -10.40 -4.49 2.49
CA TYR A 34 -10.39 -3.20 1.80
C TYR A 34 -9.68 -2.12 2.60
N ALA A 35 -9.97 -2.00 3.90
CA ALA A 35 -9.29 -1.05 4.78
C ALA A 35 -7.77 -1.33 4.88
N MET A 36 -7.38 -2.61 4.93
CA MET A 36 -5.96 -3.01 4.90
C MET A 36 -5.30 -2.64 3.57
N LEU A 37 -5.99 -2.77 2.45
CA LEU A 37 -5.49 -2.36 1.12
C LEU A 37 -5.44 -0.83 0.95
N MET A 38 -6.32 -0.10 1.62
CA MET A 38 -6.29 1.37 1.61
C MET A 38 -5.12 1.96 2.41
N LEU A 39 -4.62 1.26 3.42
CA LEU A 39 -3.46 1.70 4.22
C LEU A 39 -2.22 2.05 3.37
N PRO A 40 -1.71 1.16 2.49
CA PRO A 40 -0.56 1.46 1.64
C PRO A 40 -0.85 2.54 0.59
N VAL A 41 -2.10 2.66 0.12
CA VAL A 41 -2.52 3.74 -0.79
C VAL A 41 -2.42 5.09 -0.09
N LEU A 42 -2.93 5.17 1.15
CA LEU A 42 -2.86 6.39 1.95
C LEU A 42 -1.41 6.76 2.29
N TYR A 43 -0.59 5.76 2.61
CA TYR A 43 0.84 5.92 2.84
C TYR A 43 1.55 6.56 1.65
N LEU A 44 1.41 5.97 0.45
CA LEU A 44 2.02 6.53 -0.77
C LEU A 44 1.51 7.92 -1.07
N GLY A 45 0.22 8.14 -0.80
CA GLY A 45 -0.39 9.44 -0.93
C GLY A 45 0.25 10.51 -0.04
N ILE A 46 0.50 10.20 1.23
CA ILE A 46 1.20 11.10 2.17
C ILE A 46 2.62 11.36 1.67
N VAL A 47 3.36 10.32 1.25
CA VAL A 47 4.72 10.48 0.70
C VAL A 47 4.70 11.39 -0.54
N PHE A 48 3.73 11.21 -1.43
CA PHE A 48 3.56 12.02 -2.63
C PHE A 48 3.32 13.51 -2.34
N VAL A 49 2.49 13.81 -1.33
CA VAL A 49 2.14 15.18 -0.95
C VAL A 49 3.27 15.86 -0.16
N THR A 50 3.87 15.14 0.77
CA THR A 50 4.86 15.69 1.72
C THR A 50 6.25 15.82 1.11
N GLU A 51 6.54 15.12 0.00
CA GLU A 51 7.87 15.09 -0.61
C GLU A 51 8.98 14.62 0.35
N LEU A 52 8.59 14.00 1.47
CA LEU A 52 9.54 13.38 2.36
C LEU A 52 10.24 12.26 1.59
N ARG A 53 11.56 12.16 1.77
CA ARG A 53 12.38 11.03 1.31
C ARG A 53 12.13 9.79 2.17
N TRP A 54 10.86 9.51 2.48
CA TRP A 54 10.44 8.30 3.13
C TRP A 54 10.50 7.13 2.13
N PRO A 55 10.86 5.93 2.60
CA PRO A 55 11.07 4.78 1.73
C PRO A 55 9.79 4.44 0.98
N ASN A 56 9.88 4.17 -0.31
CA ASN A 56 8.69 3.72 -1.04
C ASN A 56 8.27 2.30 -0.56
N LEU A 57 7.12 1.80 -1.05
CA LEU A 57 6.64 0.47 -0.64
C LEU A 57 7.65 -0.64 -0.96
N ASP A 58 8.37 -0.56 -2.09
CA ASP A 58 9.37 -1.57 -2.44
C ASP A 58 10.50 -1.62 -1.40
N GLU A 59 11.00 -0.46 -0.99
CA GLU A 59 12.05 -0.35 0.04
C GLU A 59 11.58 -0.85 1.41
N LEU A 60 10.34 -0.54 1.80
CA LEU A 60 9.73 -1.05 3.04
C LEU A 60 9.58 -2.57 3.01
N LEU A 61 9.09 -3.12 1.90
CA LEU A 61 8.95 -4.57 1.72
C LEU A 61 10.32 -5.24 1.73
N ARG A 62 11.31 -4.70 1.02
CA ARG A 62 12.69 -5.20 1.07
C ARG A 62 13.24 -5.20 2.49
N TYR A 63 13.00 -4.15 3.27
CA TYR A 63 13.43 -4.09 4.66
C TYR A 63 12.76 -5.19 5.49
N LEU A 64 11.44 -5.30 5.40
CA LEU A 64 10.63 -6.27 6.15
C LEU A 64 10.95 -7.72 5.79
N PHE A 65 11.19 -8.00 4.51
CA PHE A 65 11.44 -9.34 3.98
C PHE A 65 12.94 -9.65 3.79
N SER A 66 13.85 -8.73 4.14
CA SER A 66 15.30 -8.94 4.00
C SER A 66 15.81 -10.17 4.74
N GLY A 67 15.28 -10.45 5.94
CA GLY A 67 15.59 -11.65 6.71
C GLY A 67 15.11 -12.93 6.03
N PRO A 68 13.79 -13.07 5.75
CA PRO A 68 13.24 -14.21 5.02
C PRO A 68 13.91 -14.48 3.68
N VAL A 69 14.21 -13.42 2.91
CA VAL A 69 14.90 -13.54 1.60
C VAL A 69 16.28 -14.17 1.76
N LYS A 70 17.06 -13.80 2.80
CA LYS A 70 18.36 -14.41 3.07
C LYS A 70 18.26 -15.90 3.38
N VAL A 71 17.23 -16.32 4.12
CA VAL A 71 16.99 -17.73 4.45
C VAL A 71 16.67 -18.53 3.19
N ILE A 72 15.80 -18.00 2.32
CA ILE A 72 15.45 -18.64 1.05
C ILE A 72 16.68 -18.78 0.15
N LEU A 73 17.45 -17.70 -0.03
CA LEU A 73 18.68 -17.71 -0.83
C LEU A 73 19.73 -18.70 -0.29
N ALA A 74 19.88 -18.78 1.04
CA ALA A 74 20.75 -19.76 1.66
C ALA A 74 20.31 -21.20 1.38
N SER A 75 19.00 -21.49 1.40
CA SER A 75 18.49 -22.82 1.08
C SER A 75 18.65 -23.20 -0.39
N LEU A 76 18.48 -22.25 -1.31
CA LEU A 76 18.71 -22.46 -2.75
C LEU A 76 20.19 -22.72 -3.05
N ASN A 77 21.09 -21.93 -2.47
CA ASN A 77 22.53 -22.08 -2.67
C ASN A 77 23.09 -23.34 -2.01
N ALA A 78 22.48 -23.83 -0.93
CA ALA A 78 22.87 -25.09 -0.28
C ALA A 78 22.43 -26.35 -1.07
N THR A 79 21.61 -26.17 -2.11
CA THR A 79 21.09 -27.27 -2.95
C THR A 79 21.85 -27.40 -4.28
N GLN A 80 22.72 -26.44 -4.63
CA GLN A 80 23.66 -26.53 -5.76
C GLN A 80 25.03 -27.02 -5.31
#